data_AF-A0A1Q2D665-F1
#
_entry.id   AF-A0A1Q2D665-F1
#
_cell.length_a   1.000
_cell.length_b   1.000
_cell.length_c   1.000
_cell.angle_alpha   90.00
_cell.angle_beta   90.00
_cell.angle_gamma   90.00
#
_symmetry.space_group_name_H-M   'P 1'
#
loop_
_entity.id
_entity.type
_entity.pdbx_description
1 polymer ?
#
loop_
_entity_poly.entity_id
_entity_poly.type
_entity_poly.pdbx_seq_one_letter_code
_entity_poly.pdbx_strand_id
1 'polypeptide(L)' 'MLETKTQNQGKSVVITLPNAENIELVAGKKYLVTYHENGTIMLTPKIDNPFKDIDEGSFYEADLWEEMTARGGEIIDD' A
#
# COMPACT_ATOMS: atom_id res chain seq x y z
N MET A 1 -6.64 16.50 7.62
CA MET A 1 -6.89 15.33 8.48
C MET A 1 -8.37 15.04 8.43
N LEU A 2 -8.77 13.80 8.16
CA LEU A 2 -10.18 13.41 8.03
C LEU A 2 -10.51 12.37 9.10
N GLU A 3 -11.70 12.44 9.64
CA GLU A 3 -12.19 11.48 10.64
C GLU A 3 -13.11 10.45 9.98
N THR A 4 -13.08 9.23 10.51
CA THR A 4 -14.00 8.17 10.15
C THR A 4 -14.20 7.26 11.35
N LYS A 5 -15.25 6.45 11.32
CA LYS A 5 -15.56 5.50 12.38
C LYS A 5 -15.63 4.09 11.82
N THR A 6 -15.16 3.13 12.61
CA THR A 6 -15.36 1.72 12.33
C THR A 6 -16.82 1.34 12.52
N GLN A 7 -17.28 0.35 11.76
CA GLN A 7 -18.62 -0.20 11.84
C GLN A 7 -18.55 -1.72 11.77
N ASN A 8 -19.40 -2.40 12.54
CA ASN A 8 -19.55 -3.84 12.46
C ASN A 8 -20.40 -4.20 11.24
N GLN A 9 -19.90 -5.10 10.41
CA GLN A 9 -20.61 -5.68 9.29
C GLN A 9 -20.51 -7.20 9.38
N GLY A 10 -21.58 -7.82 9.90
CA GLY A 10 -21.58 -9.25 10.21
C GLY A 10 -20.53 -9.60 11.27
N LYS A 11 -19.57 -10.46 10.90
CA LYS A 11 -18.45 -10.88 11.77
C LYS A 11 -17.17 -10.04 11.56
N SER A 12 -17.26 -8.99 10.76
CA SER A 12 -16.10 -8.16 10.39
C SER A 12 -16.28 -6.73 10.90
N VAL A 13 -15.15 -6.07 11.17
CA VAL A 13 -15.10 -4.63 11.43
C VAL A 13 -14.62 -3.96 10.15
N VAL A 14 -15.37 -2.97 9.67
CA VAL A 14 -15.10 -2.24 8.43
C VAL A 14 -14.87 -0.78 8.76
N ILE A 15 -13.92 -0.15 8.07
CA ILE A 15 -13.68 1.29 8.12
C ILE A 15 -13.97 1.87 6.74
N THR A 16 -14.68 3.00 6.71
CA THR A 16 -14.88 3.74 5.46
C THR A 16 -13.72 4.71 5.30
N LEU A 17 -12.97 4.60 4.20
CA LEU A 17 -11.95 5.58 3.86
C LEU A 17 -12.66 6.84 3.36
N PRO A 18 -12.53 7.98 4.06
CA PRO A 18 -13.17 9.22 3.63
C PRO A 18 -12.50 9.72 2.34
N ASN A 19 -13.29 10.31 1.44
CA ASN A 19 -12.76 10.92 0.23
C ASN A 19 -11.86 12.11 0.59
N ALA A 20 -10.69 12.20 -0.02
CA ALA A 20 -9.72 13.26 0.21
C ALA A 20 -9.32 13.89 -1.12
N GLU A 21 -9.07 15.20 -1.12
CA GLU A 21 -8.58 15.89 -2.33
C GLU A 21 -7.29 15.25 -2.83
N ASN A 22 -7.21 15.04 -4.15
CA ASN A 22 -6.08 14.41 -4.83
C ASN A 22 -5.78 12.95 -4.42
N ILE A 23 -6.74 12.24 -3.79
CA ILE A 23 -6.63 10.80 -3.53
C ILE A 23 -7.74 10.08 -4.29
N GLU A 24 -7.34 9.24 -5.25
CA GLU A 24 -8.27 8.36 -5.95
C GLU A 24 -8.51 7.08 -5.14
N LEU A 25 -9.76 6.88 -4.71
CA LEU A 25 -10.18 5.66 -4.02
C LEU A 25 -10.72 4.65 -5.04
N VAL A 26 -9.96 3.58 -5.29
CA VAL A 26 -10.33 2.52 -6.23
C VAL A 26 -11.01 1.37 -5.48
N ALA A 27 -12.23 1.04 -5.88
CA ALA A 27 -12.96 -0.11 -5.32
C ALA A 27 -12.22 -1.43 -5.61
N GLY A 28 -12.15 -2.32 -4.62
CA GLY A 28 -11.51 -3.64 -4.77
C GLY A 28 -9.98 -3.63 -4.65
N LYS A 29 -9.34 -2.48 -4.44
CA LYS A 29 -7.89 -2.41 -4.17
C LYS A 29 -7.54 -3.17 -2.89
N LYS A 30 -6.49 -3.99 -2.95
CA LYS A 30 -6.02 -4.80 -1.82
C LYS A 30 -4.94 -4.07 -1.04
N TYR A 31 -4.94 -4.24 0.27
CA TYR A 31 -3.98 -3.66 1.18
C TYR A 31 -3.39 -4.73 2.10
N LEU A 32 -2.11 -4.59 2.41
CA LEU A 32 -1.48 -5.25 3.55
C LEU A 32 -1.81 -4.45 4.81
N VAL A 33 -2.21 -5.15 5.87
CA VAL A 33 -2.59 -4.55 7.15
C VAL A 33 -1.48 -4.81 8.16
N THR A 34 -0.93 -3.74 8.73
CA THR A 34 0.07 -3.81 9.81
C THR A 34 -0.49 -3.16 11.06
N TYR A 35 -0.39 -3.89 12.18
CA TYR A 35 -0.75 -3.38 13.50
C TYR A 35 0.52 -3.00 14.25
N HIS A 36 0.52 -1.80 14.81
CA HIS A 36 1.60 -1.33 15.66
C HIS A 36 1.16 -1.34 17.13
N GLU A 37 2.13 -1.48 18.05
CA GLU A 37 1.88 -1.55 19.50
C GLU A 37 1.18 -0.30 20.05
N ASN A 38 1.40 0.86 19.42
CA ASN A 38 0.76 2.12 19.80
C ASN A 38 -0.72 2.24 19.35
N GLY A 39 -1.29 1.17 18.78
CA GLY A 39 -2.67 1.15 18.27
C GLY A 39 -2.83 1.71 16.87
N THR A 40 -1.74 2.13 16.21
CA THR A 40 -1.79 2.57 14.80
C THR A 40 -2.04 1.37 13.89
N ILE A 41 -2.96 1.52 12.96
CA ILE A 41 -3.20 0.58 11.86
C ILE A 41 -2.69 1.21 10.58
N MET A 42 -1.73 0.56 9.92
CA MET A 42 -1.20 0.99 8.63
C MET A 42 -1.76 0.12 7.52
N LEU A 43 -2.25 0.76 6.46
CA LEU A 43 -2.75 0.11 5.24
C LEU A 43 -1.78 0.41 4.10
N THR A 44 -1.03 -0.60 3.67
CA THR A 44 -0.09 -0.45 2.54
C THR A 44 -0.72 -1.07 1.30
N PRO A 45 -0.91 -0.33 0.18
CA PRO A 45 -1.39 -0.90 -1.06
C PRO A 45 -0.58 -2.14 -1.46
N LYS A 46 -1.26 -3.23 -1.78
CA LYS A 46 -0.59 -4.38 -2.36
C LYS A 46 -0.36 -4.09 -3.85
N ILE A 47 0.91 -3.96 -4.22
CA ILE A 47 1.33 -3.91 -5.62
C ILE A 47 1.53 -5.36 -6.08
N ASP A 48 0.99 -5.72 -7.24
CA ASP A 48 1.25 -7.03 -7.82
C ASP A 48 2.72 -7.10 -8.26
N ASN A 49 3.36 -8.25 -8.04
CA ASN A 49 4.77 -8.40 -8.41
C ASN A 49 4.91 -8.27 -9.94
N PRO A 50 5.53 -7.20 -10.45
CA PRO A 50 5.65 -7.01 -11.89
C PRO A 50 6.57 -8.05 -12.56
N PHE A 51 7.37 -8.77 -11.75
CA PHE A 51 8.31 -9.78 -12.21
C PHE A 51 7.80 -11.22 -12.06
N LYS A 52 6.52 -11.40 -11.73
CA LYS A 52 5.97 -12.74 -11.46
C LYS A 52 6.02 -13.65 -12.70
N ASP A 53 5.86 -13.07 -13.88
CA ASP A 53 5.72 -13.80 -15.15
C ASP A 53 6.80 -13.38 -16.18
N ILE A 54 7.98 -12.94 -15.71
CA ILE A 54 9.10 -12.59 -16.61
C ILE A 54 10.12 -13.73 -16.70
N ASP A 55 10.73 -13.88 -17.87
CA ASP A 55 11.80 -14.84 -18.09
C ASP A 55 13.11 -14.36 -17.46
N GLU A 56 13.90 -15.30 -16.96
CA GLU A 56 15.23 -15.03 -16.41
C GLU A 56 16.12 -14.35 -17.48
N GLY A 57 16.71 -13.20 -17.14
CA GLY A 57 17.51 -12.39 -18.05
C GLY A 57 16.75 -11.33 -18.87
N SER A 58 15.44 -11.19 -18.65
CA SER A 58 14.65 -10.11 -19.26
C SER A 58 15.04 -8.74 -18.70
N PHE A 59 15.14 -7.75 -19.59
CA PHE A 59 15.31 -6.35 -19.21
C PHE A 59 13.96 -5.76 -18.80
N TYR A 60 13.95 -4.93 -17.76
CA TYR A 60 12.79 -4.13 -17.39
C TYR A 60 13.03 -2.67 -17.75
N GLU A 61 11.98 -1.97 -18.19
CA GLU A 61 12.02 -0.53 -18.45
C GLU A 61 11.81 0.25 -17.14
N ALA A 62 12.43 1.44 -17.03
CA ALA A 62 12.36 2.26 -15.82
C ALA A 62 10.92 2.71 -15.47
N ASP A 63 10.07 2.85 -16.49
CA ASP A 63 8.69 3.31 -16.41
C ASP A 63 7.81 2.35 -15.57
N LEU A 64 8.20 1.08 -15.47
CA LEU A 64 7.51 0.08 -14.63
C LEU A 64 7.60 0.38 -13.13
N TRP A 65 8.48 1.30 -12.72
CA TRP A 65 8.76 1.66 -11.33
C TRP A 65 8.25 3.04 -10.93
N GLU A 66 7.57 3.80 -11.80
CA GLU A 66 7.08 5.15 -11.44
C GLU A 66 6.19 5.14 -10.18
N GLU A 67 5.40 4.08 -9.98
CA GLU A 67 4.56 3.90 -8.79
C GLU A 67 5.32 3.40 -7.55
N MET A 68 6.54 2.89 -7.73
CA MET A 68 7.40 2.36 -6.67
C MET A 68 8.53 3.34 -6.38
N THR A 69 8.24 4.39 -5.60
CA THR A 69 9.27 5.36 -5.21
C THR A 69 10.40 4.63 -4.48
N ALA A 70 11.57 4.52 -5.10
CA ALA A 70 12.73 3.88 -4.51
C ALA A 70 13.15 4.62 -3.23
N ARG A 71 12.96 3.99 -2.07
CA ARG A 71 13.49 4.45 -0.79
C ARG A 71 14.66 3.55 -0.40
N GLY A 72 15.84 3.84 -0.94
CA GLY A 72 17.10 3.31 -0.44
C GLY A 72 17.76 4.34 0.47
N GLY A 73 18.03 3.99 1.72
CA GLY A 73 18.97 4.72 2.57
C GLY A 73 20.28 3.98 2.58
N GLU A 74 21.38 4.67 2.27
CA GLU A 74 22.72 4.13 2.49
C GLU A 74 22.91 3.92 4.00
N ILE A 75 23.27 2.68 4.40
CA ILE A 75 23.74 2.45 5.76
C ILE A 75 25.16 3.01 5.79
N ILE A 76 25.32 4.17 6.41
CA ILE A 76 26.65 4.71 6.71
C ILE A 76 27.10 3.98 7.98
N ASP A 77 28.06 3.07 7.82
CA ASP A 77 28.78 2.43 8.93
C ASP A 77 29.91 3.39 9.33
N ASP A 78 29.83 3.96 10.55
CA ASP A 78 30.87 4.81 11.18
C ASP A 78 31.55 4.03 12.32
#